data_AF-A0A842ZTS8-F1
#
_entry.id   AF-A0A842ZTS8-F1
#
_cell.length_a   1.000
_cell.length_b   1.000
_cell.length_c   1.000
_cell.angle_alpha   90.00
_cell.angle_beta   90.00
_cell.angle_gamma   90.00
#
_symmetry.space_group_name_H-M   'P 1'
#
loop_
_entity.id
_entity.type
_entity.pdbx_description
1 polymer ?
#
loop_
_entity_poly.entity_id
_entity_poly.type
_entity_poly.pdbx_seq_one_letter_code
_entity_poly.pdbx_strand_id
1 'polypeptide(L)' 'MRMNDMNTKDVKIWIWVQHNRILKAISNKEAGTLTIYDECDNIILRRTGLSKQQVKTIELIFATYNLKRIDDHKEPFTYL' A
#
# COMPACT_ATOMS: atom_id res chain seq x y z
N MET A 1 29.51 8.02 -10.05
CA MET A 1 28.31 7.18 -10.21
C MET A 1 27.31 7.65 -9.16
N ARG A 2 26.33 8.49 -9.54
CA ARG A 2 25.36 9.04 -8.58
C ARG A 2 24.35 7.96 -8.24
N MET A 3 24.35 7.51 -6.98
CA MET A 3 23.23 6.77 -6.40
C MET A 3 22.02 7.69 -6.48
N ASN A 4 21.01 7.29 -7.24
CA ASN A 4 19.74 8.00 -7.27
C ASN A 4 19.17 7.98 -5.85
N ASP A 5 19.02 9.16 -5.26
CA ASP A 5 18.06 9.40 -4.19
C ASP A 5 16.69 8.90 -4.69
N MET A 6 16.36 7.65 -4.38
CA MET A 6 14.98 7.20 -4.43
C MET A 6 14.25 8.07 -3.42
N ASN A 7 13.57 9.09 -3.92
CA ASN A 7 12.68 9.94 -3.17
C ASN A 7 11.54 9.05 -2.63
N THR A 8 11.80 8.37 -1.52
CA THR A 8 10.93 7.42 -0.80
C THR A 8 9.68 8.07 -0.20
N LYS A 9 9.45 9.35 -0.49
CA LYS A 9 8.61 10.24 0.34
C LYS A 9 7.10 10.04 0.21
N ASP A 10 6.59 9.14 -0.63
CA ASP A 10 5.14 8.90 -0.72
C ASP A 10 4.82 7.43 -1.07
N VAL A 11 5.55 6.50 -0.45
CA VAL A 11 5.16 5.08 -0.42
C VAL A 11 4.28 4.86 0.81
N LYS A 12 3.12 4.23 0.63
CA LYS A 12 2.21 3.86 1.73
C LYS A 12 1.88 2.39 1.67
N ILE A 13 1.82 1.78 2.85
CA ILE A 13 1.43 0.39 3.04
C ILE A 13 0.05 0.36 3.71
N TRP A 14 -0.84 -0.43 3.14
CA TRP A 14 -2.21 -0.62 3.60
C TRP A 14 -2.41 -2.10 3.88
N ILE A 15 -2.93 -2.44 5.05
CA ILE A 15 -3.22 -3.83 5.41
C ILE A 15 -4.66 -3.93 5.89
N TRP A 16 -5.37 -4.96 5.43
CA TRP A 16 -6.73 -5.22 5.83
C TRP A 16 -7.11 -6.69 5.73
N VAL A 17 -8.26 -7.02 6.32
CA VAL A 17 -8.85 -8.35 6.24
C VAL A 17 -10.06 -8.30 5.30
N GLN A 18 -10.11 -9.22 4.34
CA GLN A 18 -11.25 -9.39 3.44
C GLN A 18 -11.51 -10.88 3.24
N HIS A 19 -12.74 -11.34 3.48
CA HIS A 19 -13.12 -12.76 3.36
C HIS A 19 -12.19 -13.73 4.13
N ASN A 20 -11.82 -13.38 5.37
CA ASN A 20 -10.90 -14.16 6.21
C ASN A 20 -9.47 -14.31 5.64
N ARG A 21 -9.08 -13.41 4.72
CA ARG A 21 -7.72 -13.31 4.17
C ARG A 21 -7.10 -11.97 4.50
N ILE A 22 -5.79 -11.96 4.74
CA ILE A 22 -5.04 -10.72 4.94
C ILE A 22 -4.55 -10.24 3.58
N LEU A 23 -4.85 -8.98 3.28
CA LEU A 23 -4.41 -8.31 2.06
C LEU A 23 -3.49 -7.15 2.42
N LYS A 24 -2.48 -6.95 1.57
CA LYS A 24 -1.51 -5.87 1.69
C LYS A 24 -1.47 -5.09 0.39
N ALA A 25 -1.65 -3.78 0.42
CA ALA A 25 -1.39 -2.90 -0.72
C ALA A 25 -0.20 -1.99 -0.46
N ILE A 26 0.61 -1.80 -1.49
CA ILE A 26 1.70 -0.83 -1.53
C ILE A 26 1.36 0.17 -2.63
N SER A 27 1.09 1.42 -2.24
CA SER A 27 0.91 2.53 -3.17
C SER A 27 2.15 3.41 -3.18
N ASN A 28 2.53 3.90 -4.35
CA ASN A 28 3.52 4.96 -4.51
C ASN A 28 2.92 6.03 -5.42
N LYS A 29 2.59 7.17 -4.82
CA LYS A 29 1.93 8.28 -5.51
C LYS A 29 2.84 8.96 -6.52
N GLU A 30 4.12 9.10 -6.20
CA GLU A 30 5.10 9.73 -7.10
C GLU A 30 5.45 8.84 -8.29
N ALA A 31 5.53 7.53 -8.07
CA ALA A 31 5.78 6.55 -9.15
C ALA A 31 4.51 6.16 -9.92
N GLY A 32 3.31 6.53 -9.45
CA GLY A 32 2.05 6.17 -10.10
C GLY A 32 1.78 4.66 -10.07
N THR A 33 2.18 3.98 -8.98
CA THR A 33 2.07 2.52 -8.87
C THR A 33 1.22 2.11 -7.68
N LEU A 34 0.51 0.99 -7.85
CA LEU A 34 -0.22 0.31 -6.80
C LEU A 34 -0.06 -1.20 -6.98
N THR A 35 0.33 -1.91 -5.94
CA THR A 35 0.40 -3.38 -5.95
C THR A 35 -0.32 -3.94 -4.74
N ILE A 36 -1.13 -4.98 -4.93
CA ILE A 36 -1.86 -5.70 -3.88
C ILE A 36 -1.35 -7.13 -3.82
N TYR A 37 -1.11 -7.59 -2.61
CA TYR A 37 -0.59 -8.91 -2.26
C TYR A 37 -1.58 -9.64 -1.36
N ASP A 38 -1.57 -10.98 -1.44
CA ASP A 38 -2.22 -11.84 -0.45
C ASP A 38 -1.30 -12.10 0.77
N GLU A 39 -1.80 -12.92 1.71
CA GLU A 39 -1.07 -13.34 2.92
C GLU A 39 0.18 -14.18 2.66
N CYS A 40 0.32 -14.73 1.45
CA CYS A 40 1.47 -15.52 1.00
C CYS A 40 2.42 -14.70 0.11
N ASP A 41 2.30 -13.37 0.12
CA ASP A 41 3.05 -12.42 -0.71
C ASP A 41 2.87 -12.60 -2.23
N ASN A 42 1.80 -13.29 -2.67
CA ASN A 42 1.47 -13.37 -4.09
C ASN A 42 0.84 -12.07 -4.56
N ILE A 43 1.26 -11.57 -5.73
CA ILE A 43 0.65 -10.39 -6.35
C ILE A 43 -0.74 -10.74 -6.88
N ILE A 44 -1.78 -10.19 -6.26
CA ILE A 44 -3.16 -10.29 -6.73
C ILE A 44 -3.42 -9.23 -7.81
N LEU A 45 -2.89 -8.02 -7.63
CA LEU A 45 -3.10 -6.90 -8.53
C LEU A 45 -1.85 -6.05 -8.63
N ARG A 46 -1.50 -5.62 -9.85
CA ARG A 46 -0.50 -4.58 -10.08
C ARG A 46 -1.03 -3.58 -11.09
N ARG A 47 -0.96 -2.30 -10.74
CA ARG A 47 -1.28 -1.16 -11.61
C ARG A 47 -0.10 -0.21 -11.66
N THR A 48 0.21 0.24 -12.86
CA THR A 48 1.28 1.20 -13.17
C THR A 48 0.73 2.29 -14.08
N GLY A 49 1.40 3.43 -14.16
CA GLY A 49 0.97 4.56 -14.98
C GLY A 49 -0.23 5.32 -14.41
N LEU A 50 -0.52 5.17 -13.11
CA LEU A 50 -1.57 5.93 -12.43
C LEU A 50 -1.14 7.38 -12.25
N SER A 51 -2.07 8.31 -12.42
CA SER A 51 -1.84 9.70 -12.05
C SER A 51 -1.77 9.85 -10.52
N LYS A 52 -1.09 10.90 -10.05
CA LYS A 52 -1.02 11.22 -8.61
C LYS A 52 -2.41 11.34 -7.96
N GLN A 53 -3.39 11.85 -8.72
CA GLN A 53 -4.77 12.01 -8.26
C GLN A 53 -5.48 10.66 -8.19
N GLN A 54 -5.26 9.76 -9.15
CA GLN A 54 -5.80 8.39 -9.11
C GLN A 54 -5.26 7.61 -7.91
N VAL A 55 -3.96 7.67 -7.65
CA VAL A 55 -3.37 7.02 -6.46
C VAL A 55 -3.99 7.59 -5.18
N LYS A 56 -4.12 8.91 -5.08
CA LYS A 56 -4.76 9.56 -3.92
C LYS A 56 -6.23 9.13 -3.75
N THR A 57 -7.00 9.02 -4.82
CA THR A 57 -8.39 8.54 -4.76
C THR A 57 -8.45 7.09 -4.27
N ILE A 58 -7.55 6.23 -4.73
CA ILE A 58 -7.48 4.84 -4.27
C ILE A 58 -7.08 4.77 -2.78
N GLU A 59 -6.15 5.59 -2.34
CA GLU A 59 -5.77 5.69 -0.93
C GLU A 59 -6.93 6.18 -0.04
N LEU A 60 -7.76 7.10 -0.54
CA LEU A 60 -8.97 7.53 0.18
C LEU A 60 -9.99 6.40 0.29
N ILE A 61 -10.13 5.58 -0.75
CA ILE A 61 -10.96 4.38 -0.72
C ILE A 61 -10.44 3.44 0.38
N PHE A 62 -9.14 3.17 0.41
CA PHE A 62 -8.53 2.36 1.45
C PHE A 62 -8.76 2.92 2.86
N ALA A 63 -8.60 4.22 3.06
CA ALA A 63 -8.89 4.84 4.36
C ALA A 63 -10.38 4.72 4.76
N THR A 64 -11.30 4.75 3.80
CA THR A 64 -12.75 4.72 4.05
C THR A 64 -13.24 3.34 4.49
N TYR A 65 -12.63 2.26 3.98
CA TYR A 65 -13.04 0.88 4.30
C TYR A 65 -12.44 0.34 5.61
N ASN A 66 -12.01 1.20 6.55
CA ASN A 66 -11.34 0.80 7.80
C ASN A 66 -10.08 -0.06 7.58
N LEU A 67 -9.40 0.08 6.44
CA LEU A 67 -8.10 -0.56 6.23
C LEU A 67 -7.12 0.16 7.15
N LYS A 68 -6.65 -0.51 8.21
CA LYS A 68 -5.74 0.09 9.20
C LYS A 68 -4.46 0.48 8.48
N ARG A 69 -4.21 1.79 8.38
CA ARG A 69 -2.94 2.34 7.91
C ARG A 69 -1.87 1.98 8.94
N ILE A 70 -0.90 1.15 8.55
CA ILE A 70 0.29 0.92 9.37
C ILE A 70 1.23 2.08 9.06
N ASP A 71 1.14 3.12 9.89
CA ASP A 71 2.16 4.17 9.91
C ASP A 71 3.48 3.52 10.36
N ASP A 72 4.58 3.98 9.76
CA ASP A 72 5.94 3.47 9.93
C ASP A 72 6.23 3.15 11.42
N HIS A 73 6.66 1.92 11.69
CA HIS A 73 7.13 1.40 12.99
C HIS A 73 6.11 0.90 14.03
N LYS A 74 4.86 0.55 13.69
CA LYS A 74 4.01 -0.24 14.62
C LYS A 74 3.81 -1.67 14.16
N GLU A 75 4.18 -2.63 15.02
CA GLU A 75 3.90 -4.04 14.83
C GLU A 75 2.38 -4.26 14.65
N PRO A 76 1.94 -4.91 13.55
CA PRO A 76 0.53 -5.03 13.19
C PRO A 76 -0.34 -5.79 14.21
N PHE A 77 0.28 -6.57 15.09
CA PHE A 77 -0.41 -7.47 16.00
C PHE A 77 0.13 -7.29 17.41
N THR A 78 -0.58 -6.51 18.24
CA THR A 78 -0.42 -6.62 19.69
C THR A 78 -1.46 -7.65 20.18
N TYR A 79 -0.94 -8.84 20.48
CA TYR A 79 -1.52 -9.94 21.27
C TYR A 79 -2.76 -10.68 20.72
N LEU A 80 -2.53 -11.96 20.36
CA LEU A 80 -3.42 -13.07 20.72
C LEU A 80 -3.13 -13.48 22.17
#